data_AF-T1BVN4-F1
#
_entry.id   AF-T1BVN4-F1
#
_cell.length_a   1.000
_cell.length_b   1.000
_cell.length_c   1.000
_cell.angle_alpha   90.00
_cell.angle_beta   90.00
_cell.angle_gamma   90.00
#
_symmetry.space_group_name_H-M   'P 1'
#
loop_
_entity.id
_entity.type
_entity.pdbx_description
1 polymer ?
#
loop_
_entity_poly.entity_id
_entity_poly.type
_entity_poly.pdbx_seq_one_letter_code
_entity_poly.pdbx_strand_id
1 'polypeptide(L)' 'MTREGNANTARGAGEFVTQVIDNARAAGATGEITMRFDSGFFSRAVRDTASQGNVRICITTRMSKRLKQVIAAIPEET' A
#
# COMPACT_ATOMS: atom_id res chain seq x y z
N MET A 1 10.13 -7.31 -17.37
CA MET A 1 10.25 -6.53 -16.11
C MET A 1 10.86 -7.47 -15.07
N THR A 2 12.14 -7.32 -14.77
CA THR A 2 12.80 -8.08 -13.71
C THR A 2 12.28 -7.61 -12.35
N ARG A 3 11.84 -8.54 -11.50
CA ARG A 3 11.48 -8.29 -10.09
C ARG A 3 12.77 -8.20 -9.26
N GLU A 4 13.65 -7.24 -9.59
CA GLU A 4 14.72 -6.89 -8.68
C GLU A 4 14.07 -6.30 -7.43
N GLY A 5 14.09 -7.04 -6.32
CA GLY A 5 13.41 -6.74 -5.06
C GLY A 5 13.97 -5.51 -4.33
N ASN A 6 14.41 -4.48 -5.05
CA ASN A 6 14.77 -3.21 -4.46
C ASN A 6 13.50 -2.43 -4.08
N ALA A 7 13.03 -2.68 -2.86
CA ALA A 7 11.84 -2.05 -2.30
C ALA A 7 12.02 -0.55 -1.97
N ASN A 8 13.21 0.02 -2.19
CA ASN A 8 13.46 1.46 -2.00
C ASN A 8 13.26 2.30 -3.28
N THR A 9 13.05 1.68 -4.44
CA THR A 9 12.72 2.45 -5.65
C THR A 9 11.24 2.81 -5.63
N ALA A 10 10.93 4.04 -5.21
CA ALA A 10 9.60 4.65 -5.39
C ALA A 10 9.11 4.59 -6.85
N ARG A 11 10.06 4.46 -7.79
CA ARG A 11 9.81 4.27 -9.22
C ARG A 11 9.13 2.91 -9.48
N GLY A 12 7.94 2.95 -10.08
CA GLY A 12 7.20 1.76 -10.50
C GLY A 12 6.36 1.10 -9.40
N ALA A 13 6.37 1.60 -8.16
CA ALA A 13 5.58 1.02 -7.07
C ALA A 13 4.07 1.07 -7.35
N GLY A 14 3.57 2.16 -7.94
CA GLY A 14 2.18 2.26 -8.38
C GLY A 14 1.84 1.25 -9.48
N GLU A 15 2.65 1.19 -10.54
CA GLU A 15 2.47 0.24 -11.65
C GLU A 15 2.49 -1.22 -11.16
N PHE A 16 3.39 -1.55 -10.23
CA PHE A 16 3.43 -2.85 -9.57
C PHE A 16 2.11 -3.15 -8.85
N VAL A 17 1.58 -2.21 -8.07
CA VAL A 17 0.30 -2.39 -7.37
C VAL A 17 -0.84 -2.58 -8.36
N THR A 18 -0.94 -1.77 -9.42
CA THR A 18 -1.93 -1.94 -10.49
C THR A 18 -1.87 -3.35 -11.07
N GLN A 19 -0.68 -3.79 -11.49
CA GLN A 19 -0.52 -5.10 -12.12
C GLN A 19 -0.87 -6.25 -11.17
N VAL A 20 -0.55 -6.14 -9.88
CA VAL A 20 -0.92 -7.18 -8.90
C VAL A 20 -2.44 -7.22 -8.70
N ILE A 21 -3.12 -6.08 -8.64
CA ILE A 21 -4.58 -6.02 -8.54
C ILE A 21 -5.21 -6.64 -9.78
N ASP A 22 -4.78 -6.24 -10.98
CA ASP A 22 -5.29 -6.76 -12.24
C ASP A 22 -5.11 -8.27 -12.34
N ASN A 23 -3.94 -8.79 -11.97
CA ASN A 23 -3.67 -10.22 -11.96
C ASN A 23 -4.56 -10.97 -10.98
N ALA A 24 -4.79 -10.43 -9.77
CA ALA A 24 -5.68 -11.05 -8.79
C ALA A 24 -7.13 -11.11 -9.32
N ARG A 25 -7.61 -10.02 -9.92
CA ARG A 25 -8.94 -9.97 -10.55
C ARG A 25 -9.05 -10.94 -11.72
N ALA A 26 -8.05 -10.98 -12.60
CA ALA A 26 -7.99 -11.92 -13.72
C ALA A 26 -7.95 -13.38 -13.26
N ALA A 27 -7.33 -13.66 -12.11
CA ALA A 27 -7.34 -14.97 -11.47
C ALA A 27 -8.68 -15.31 -10.77
N GLY A 28 -9.69 -14.46 -10.87
CA GLY A 28 -11.04 -14.71 -10.35
C GLY A 28 -11.33 -14.13 -8.96
N ALA A 29 -10.46 -13.26 -8.41
CA ALA A 29 -10.77 -12.58 -7.17
C ALA A 29 -11.92 -11.59 -7.38
N THR A 30 -13.13 -11.90 -6.93
CA THR A 30 -14.32 -11.04 -7.05
C THR A 30 -14.68 -10.29 -5.76
N GLY A 31 -14.17 -10.75 -4.61
CA GLY A 31 -14.41 -10.14 -3.30
C GLY A 31 -13.54 -8.92 -2.97
N GLU A 32 -13.60 -8.49 -1.70
CA GLU A 32 -12.67 -7.51 -1.14
C GLU A 32 -11.23 -8.06 -1.18
N ILE A 33 -10.30 -7.23 -1.64
CA ILE A 33 -8.87 -7.56 -1.63
C ILE A 33 -8.21 -6.74 -0.52
N THR A 34 -7.35 -7.39 0.27
CA THR A 34 -6.45 -6.71 1.20
C THR A 34 -5.00 -7.04 0.84
N MET A 35 -4.18 -6.00 0.67
CA MET A 35 -2.75 -6.12 0.37
C MET A 35 -1.91 -5.69 1.57
N ARG A 36 -0.88 -6.49 1.89
CA ARG A 36 0.09 -6.19 2.94
C ARG A 36 1.43 -5.83 2.31
N PHE A 37 2.04 -4.76 2.81
CA PHE A 37 3.35 -4.30 2.34
C PHE A 37 4.28 -3.97 3.51
N ASP A 38 5.59 -4.09 3.26
CA ASP A 38 6.62 -3.59 4.16
C ASP A 38 6.82 -2.06 4.00
N SER A 39 7.72 -1.49 4.80
CA SER A 39 7.93 -0.03 4.86
C SER A 39 8.54 0.60 3.61
N GLY A 40 9.15 -0.17 2.71
CA GLY A 40 9.63 0.34 1.41
C GLY A 40 8.49 0.83 0.51
N PHE A 41 7.28 0.31 0.72
CA PHE A 41 6.09 0.68 -0.04
C PHE A 41 5.29 1.84 0.58
N PHE A 42 5.77 2.45 1.67
CA PHE A 42 5.12 3.60 2.30
C PHE A 42 5.26 4.85 1.41
N SER A 43 4.43 4.93 0.37
CA SER A 43 4.44 5.98 -0.63
C SER A 43 3.02 6.35 -1.04
N ARG A 44 2.86 7.59 -1.51
CA ARG A 44 1.58 8.07 -2.04
C ARG A 44 1.16 7.32 -3.30
N ALA A 45 2.11 6.91 -4.15
CA ALA A 45 1.83 6.11 -5.33
C ALA A 45 1.11 4.80 -4.96
N VAL A 46 1.61 4.06 -3.97
CA VAL A 46 0.99 2.81 -3.50
C VAL A 46 -0.40 3.08 -2.91
N ARG A 47 -0.56 4.11 -2.06
CA ARG A 47 -1.85 4.49 -1.47
C ARG A 47 -2.88 4.83 -2.54
N ASP A 48 -2.52 5.70 -3.47
CA ASP A 48 -3.44 6.23 -4.48
C ASP A 48 -3.85 5.14 -5.47
N THR A 49 -2.92 4.31 -5.94
CA THR A 49 -3.24 3.17 -6.81
C THR A 49 -4.12 2.14 -6.11
N ALA A 50 -3.81 1.76 -4.86
CA ALA A 50 -4.64 0.79 -4.14
C ALA A 50 -6.06 1.32 -3.89
N SER A 51 -6.20 2.61 -3.60
CA SER A 51 -7.50 3.27 -3.48
C SER A 51 -8.27 3.27 -4.80
N GLN A 52 -7.60 3.51 -5.93
CA GLN A 52 -8.21 3.45 -7.27
C GLN A 52 -8.71 2.04 -7.62
N GLY A 53 -7.97 1.01 -7.19
CA GLY A 53 -8.36 -0.39 -7.36
C GLY A 53 -9.41 -0.89 -6.36
N ASN A 54 -9.92 -0.03 -5.47
CA ASN A 54 -10.81 -0.39 -4.37
C ASN A 54 -10.26 -1.56 -3.51
N VAL A 55 -8.98 -1.46 -3.14
CA VAL A 55 -8.26 -2.46 -2.37
C VAL A 55 -7.80 -1.88 -1.05
N ARG A 56 -7.98 -2.65 0.03
CA ARG A 56 -7.52 -2.26 1.37
C ARG A 56 -6.03 -2.53 1.51
N ILE A 57 -5.33 -1.66 2.24
CA ILE A 57 -3.89 -1.77 2.44
C ILE A 57 -3.53 -1.76 3.92
N CYS A 58 -2.52 -2.56 4.26
CA CYS A 58 -1.82 -2.50 5.53
C CYS A 58 -0.32 -2.35 5.22
N ILE A 59 0.25 -1.19 5.53
CA ILE A 59 1.65 -0.87 5.23
C ILE A 59 2.37 -0.60 6.53
N THR A 60 3.47 -1.31 6.78
CA THR A 60 4.35 -1.01 7.90
C THR A 60 5.02 0.34 7.65
N THR A 61 5.15 1.21 8.65
CA THR A 61 5.84 2.50 8.46
C THR A 61 6.76 2.81 9.64
N ARG A 62 7.79 3.63 9.38
CA ARG A 62 8.69 4.08 10.45
C ARG A 62 7.97 5.10 11.32
N MET A 63 8.09 4.93 12.63
CA MET A 63 7.50 5.83 13.64
C MET A 63 8.24 7.17 13.74
N SER A 64 8.05 8.03 12.73
CA SER A 64 8.56 9.40 12.73
C SER A 64 7.87 10.27 13.78
N LYS A 65 8.53 11.35 14.22
CA LYS A 65 7.95 12.31 15.18
C LYS A 65 6.59 12.84 14.71
N ARG A 66 6.49 13.20 13.42
CA ARG A 66 5.24 13.68 12.80
C ARG A 66 4.16 12.61 12.84
N LEU A 67 4.49 11.36 12.50
CA LEU A 67 3.51 10.28 12.50
C LEU A 67 2.97 10.02 13.92
N LYS A 68 3.84 10.01 14.93
CA LYS A 68 3.42 9.87 16.34
C LYS A 68 2.47 10.99 16.76
N GLN A 69 2.74 12.24 16.35
CA GLN A 69 1.85 13.38 16.64
C GLN A 69 0.49 13.23 15.98
N VAL A 70 0.44 12.75 14.73
CA VAL A 70 -0.83 12.49 14.03
C VAL A 70 -1.60 11.38 14.72
N ILE A 71 -0.94 10.28 15.10
CA ILE A 71 -1.57 9.16 15.83
C ILE A 71 -2.14 9.64 17.16
N ALA A 72 -1.37 10.42 17.93
CA ALA A 72 -1.80 10.94 19.23
C ALA A 72 -2.98 11.94 19.13
N ALA A 73 -3.25 12.50 17.96
CA ALA A 73 -4.38 13.40 17.72
C ALA A 73 -5.68 12.68 17.32
N ILE A 74 -5.63 11.36 17.11
CA ILE A 74 -6.83 10.56 16.83
C ILE A 74 -7.61 10.41 18.14
N PRO A 75 -8.89 10.85 18.21
CA PRO A 75 -9.72 10.66 19.40
C PRO A 75 -9.89 9.18 19.73
N GLU A 76 -9.90 8.83 21.02
CA GLU A 76 -10.32 7.51 21.45
C GLU A 76 -11.85 7.41 21.34
N GLU A 77 -12.34 6.42 20.60
CA GLU A 77 -13.76 6.06 20.64
C GLU A 77 -14.01 5.26 21.94
N THR A 78 -14.97 5.74 22.74
CA THR A 78 -15.39 5.10 24.01
C THR A 78 -16.50 4.09 23.78
#